data_AF-A0AAD7IEA4-F1
#
_entry.id   AF-A0AAD7IEA4-F1
#
_cell.length_a   1.000
_cell.length_b   1.000
_cell.length_c   1.000
_cell.angle_alpha   90.00
_cell.angle_beta   90.00
_cell.angle_gamma   90.00
#
_symmetry.space_group_name_H-M   'P 1'
#
loop_
_entity.id
_entity.type
_entity.pdbx_description
1 polymer ?
#
loop_
_entity_poly.entity_id
_entity_poly.type
_entity_poly.pdbx_seq_one_letter_code
_entity_poly.pdbx_strand_id
1 'polypeptide(L)'
;MKLMKLPKIQSRSKKSVLRPAMLDEYTTADLREIHTVVIFLKSVVDWTGYCKMTFTQSYDLCVAAGPALILAIYEARDMEPMDEKYLMWDSWADIPLFAGFFSRPLEKNWAAREVSAPPEGLAHLNYILETVPEDLDAYTQVGSATYPQQGSRLWTSATWEHLYLDPPDFLRGRLSFNRLETDTLNTFLGPHAWPTSIADLIASIYDDIELQPEFSDSKMEDALCGDCLGKLIREHLHLWLLRRKVDDGWVPPEDCWYGYDCNTQHATSKNHLCAPTK
;
A
#
# COMPACT_ATOMS: atom_id res chain seq x y z
N MET A 1 16.99 -34.76 14.59
CA MET A 1 15.66 -34.19 14.30
C MET A 1 14.77 -35.27 13.68
N LYS A 2 13.66 -35.66 14.33
CA LYS A 2 12.68 -36.58 13.75
C LYS A 2 11.71 -35.77 12.90
N LEU A 3 11.75 -35.95 11.58
CA LEU A 3 10.75 -35.43 10.66
C LEU A 3 9.36 -35.96 11.08
N MET A 4 8.48 -35.05 11.52
CA MET A 4 7.07 -35.34 11.75
C MET A 4 6.46 -35.79 10.42
N LYS A 5 6.02 -37.05 10.34
CA LYS A 5 5.28 -37.55 9.18
C LYS A 5 3.94 -36.82 9.09
N LEU A 6 3.79 -35.93 8.11
CA LEU A 6 2.54 -35.24 7.82
C LEU A 6 1.43 -36.27 7.52
N PRO A 7 0.22 -36.15 8.10
CA PRO A 7 -0.88 -37.08 7.84
C PRO A 7 -1.26 -37.09 6.36
N LYS A 8 -1.54 -38.29 5.82
CA LYS A 8 -1.88 -38.58 4.41
C LYS A 8 -2.92 -37.60 3.84
N ILE A 9 -2.62 -37.09 2.64
CA ILE A 9 -3.35 -36.12 1.81
C ILE A 9 -4.87 -36.43 1.66
N GLN A 10 -5.31 -37.68 1.78
CA GLN A 10 -6.72 -38.07 1.65
C GLN A 10 -7.65 -37.54 2.75
N SER A 11 -7.16 -37.27 3.97
CA SER A 11 -8.01 -36.64 5.01
C SER A 11 -8.21 -35.13 4.77
N ARG A 12 -7.39 -34.53 3.90
CA ARG A 12 -7.36 -33.08 3.63
C ARG A 12 -8.37 -32.67 2.55
N SER A 13 -8.66 -33.50 1.55
CA SER A 13 -9.72 -33.21 0.56
C SER A 13 -11.13 -33.25 1.16
N LYS A 14 -11.37 -34.05 2.21
CA LYS A 14 -12.66 -34.05 2.91
C LYS A 14 -12.97 -32.70 3.56
N LYS A 15 -11.94 -31.98 4.05
CA LYS A 15 -12.13 -30.67 4.69
C LYS A 15 -12.54 -29.57 3.72
N SER A 16 -12.08 -29.60 2.45
CA SER A 16 -12.53 -28.61 1.46
C SER A 16 -13.99 -28.80 1.04
N VAL A 17 -14.50 -30.03 1.10
CA VAL A 17 -15.92 -30.35 0.84
C VAL A 17 -16.84 -29.90 1.97
N LEU A 18 -16.35 -29.82 3.20
CA LEU A 18 -17.15 -29.40 4.36
C LEU A 18 -17.34 -27.87 4.47
N ARG A 19 -16.44 -27.06 3.89
CA ARG A 19 -16.52 -25.59 4.01
C ARG A 19 -17.77 -24.99 3.37
N PRO A 20 -18.17 -25.37 2.13
CA PRO A 20 -19.42 -24.88 1.58
C PRO A 20 -20.62 -25.22 2.46
N ALA A 21 -20.69 -26.43 3.01
CA ALA A 21 -21.79 -26.87 3.87
C ALA A 21 -21.83 -26.09 5.20
N MET A 22 -20.66 -25.82 5.80
CA MET A 22 -20.57 -24.96 6.99
C MET A 22 -21.03 -23.53 6.70
N LEU A 23 -20.64 -22.96 5.55
CA LEU A 23 -21.09 -21.63 5.14
C LEU A 23 -22.58 -21.59 4.79
N ASP A 24 -23.17 -22.71 4.39
CA ASP A 24 -24.60 -22.77 4.05
C ASP A 24 -25.51 -22.54 5.27
N GLU A 25 -25.00 -22.74 6.49
CA GLU A 25 -25.72 -22.46 7.75
C GLU A 25 -25.95 -20.94 7.99
N TYR A 26 -25.22 -20.08 7.27
CA TYR A 26 -25.29 -18.62 7.42
C TYR A 26 -26.27 -18.00 6.43
N THR A 27 -26.88 -16.87 6.79
CA THR A 27 -27.75 -16.12 5.87
C THR A 27 -26.96 -15.47 4.74
N THR A 28 -27.63 -15.00 3.69
CA THR A 28 -26.96 -14.27 2.59
C THR A 28 -26.31 -12.98 3.10
N ALA A 29 -26.89 -12.31 4.09
CA ALA A 29 -26.30 -11.13 4.71
C ALA A 29 -24.99 -11.48 5.44
N ASP A 30 -25.02 -12.50 6.30
CA ASP A 30 -23.84 -12.99 7.03
C ASP A 30 -22.71 -13.39 6.08
N LEU A 31 -23.02 -14.06 4.97
CA LEU A 31 -22.00 -14.44 3.99
C LEU A 31 -21.36 -13.22 3.30
N ARG A 32 -22.10 -12.12 3.14
CA ARG A 32 -21.56 -10.88 2.57
C ARG A 32 -20.64 -10.19 3.58
N GLU A 33 -21.02 -10.18 4.85
CA GLU A 33 -20.16 -9.73 5.95
C GLU A 33 -18.87 -10.54 6.03
N ILE A 34 -18.97 -11.87 6.02
CA ILE A 34 -17.80 -12.78 6.01
C ILE A 34 -16.90 -12.49 4.80
N HIS A 35 -17.49 -12.35 3.61
CA HIS A 35 -16.74 -11.97 2.42
C HIS A 35 -16.00 -10.65 2.62
N THR A 36 -16.68 -9.64 3.14
CA THR A 36 -16.10 -8.32 3.38
C THR A 36 -14.94 -8.35 4.38
N VAL A 37 -15.10 -9.06 5.50
CA VAL A 37 -14.02 -9.26 6.48
C VAL A 37 -12.83 -9.98 5.84
N VAL A 38 -13.08 -10.99 5.00
CA VAL A 38 -12.00 -11.71 4.29
C VAL A 38 -11.24 -10.78 3.35
N ILE A 39 -11.93 -9.95 2.56
CA ILE A 39 -11.28 -8.98 1.66
C ILE A 39 -10.47 -7.96 2.44
N PHE A 40 -11.00 -7.46 3.56
CA PHE A 40 -10.26 -6.56 4.45
C PHE A 40 -8.97 -7.23 4.98
N LEU A 41 -9.07 -8.44 5.51
CA LEU A 41 -7.93 -9.20 6.03
C LEU A 41 -6.88 -9.47 4.93
N LYS A 42 -7.32 -9.80 3.71
CA LYS A 42 -6.41 -9.93 2.56
C LYS A 42 -5.71 -8.61 2.25
N SER A 43 -6.42 -7.49 2.28
CA SER A 43 -5.86 -6.17 2.03
C SER A 43 -4.77 -5.78 3.03
N VAL A 44 -4.91 -6.18 4.30
CA VAL A 44 -3.87 -5.96 5.34
C VAL A 44 -2.60 -6.77 5.04
N VAL A 45 -2.77 -8.03 4.62
CA VAL A 45 -1.65 -8.91 4.22
C VAL A 45 -1.00 -8.40 2.94
N ASP A 46 -1.79 -8.02 1.94
CA ASP A 46 -1.35 -7.40 0.70
C ASP A 46 -0.45 -6.21 0.99
N TRP A 47 -0.97 -5.27 1.76
CA TRP A 47 -0.25 -4.07 2.14
C TRP A 47 1.10 -4.40 2.78
N THR A 48 1.14 -5.37 3.72
CA THR A 48 2.38 -5.79 4.37
C THR A 48 3.36 -6.46 3.39
N GLY A 49 2.86 -7.32 2.50
CA GLY A 49 3.67 -7.98 1.47
C GLY A 49 4.27 -6.99 0.47
N TYR A 50 3.50 -5.96 0.08
CA TYR A 50 3.98 -4.87 -0.76
C TYR A 50 5.13 -4.10 -0.12
N CYS A 51 5.08 -3.85 1.20
CA CYS A 51 6.15 -3.15 1.93
C CYS A 51 7.52 -3.85 1.82
N LYS A 52 7.54 -5.16 1.57
CA LYS A 52 8.78 -5.95 1.44
C LYS A 52 9.08 -6.37 -0.01
N MET A 53 8.30 -5.89 -0.97
CA MET A 53 8.32 -6.36 -2.37
C MET A 53 8.16 -7.90 -2.51
N THR A 54 7.61 -8.54 -1.48
CA THR A 54 7.33 -9.98 -1.50
C THR A 54 5.94 -10.19 -2.08
N PHE A 55 5.88 -10.63 -3.34
CA PHE A 55 4.64 -11.11 -3.92
C PHE A 55 4.23 -12.40 -3.21
N THR A 56 3.19 -12.35 -2.37
CA THR A 56 2.73 -13.56 -1.71
C THR A 56 1.40 -14.01 -2.30
N GLN A 57 1.40 -15.13 -3.02
CA GLN A 57 0.17 -15.87 -3.32
C GLN A 57 -0.44 -16.53 -2.06
N SER A 58 0.04 -16.16 -0.87
CA SER A 58 -0.22 -16.82 0.42
C SER A 58 -1.38 -16.20 1.19
N TYR A 59 -2.18 -15.32 0.59
CA TYR A 59 -3.30 -14.66 1.28
C TYR A 59 -4.29 -15.66 1.87
N ASP A 60 -4.65 -16.68 1.10
CA ASP A 60 -5.61 -17.67 1.56
C ASP A 60 -5.06 -18.51 2.70
N LEU A 61 -3.73 -18.69 2.78
CA LEU A 61 -3.07 -19.31 3.94
C LEU A 61 -3.15 -18.39 5.15
N CYS A 62 -2.84 -17.10 5.01
CA CYS A 62 -2.91 -16.13 6.11
C CYS A 62 -4.32 -16.06 6.69
N VAL A 63 -5.31 -15.95 5.82
CA VAL A 63 -6.72 -15.92 6.21
C VAL A 63 -7.13 -17.26 6.85
N ALA A 64 -6.66 -18.39 6.32
CA ALA A 64 -6.92 -19.71 6.93
C ALA A 64 -6.25 -19.88 8.30
N ALA A 65 -5.09 -19.26 8.52
CA ALA A 65 -4.39 -19.25 9.79
C ALA A 65 -5.05 -18.32 10.82
N GLY A 66 -5.85 -17.36 10.36
CA GLY A 66 -6.72 -16.51 11.16
C GLY A 66 -6.15 -15.12 11.46
N PRO A 67 -6.98 -14.21 12.01
CA PRO A 67 -6.66 -12.80 12.17
C PRO A 67 -5.46 -12.54 13.10
N ALA A 68 -5.19 -13.40 14.08
CA ALA A 68 -4.05 -13.24 14.97
C ALA A 68 -2.70 -13.33 14.23
N LEU A 69 -2.60 -14.16 13.19
CA LEU A 69 -1.38 -14.19 12.36
C LEU A 69 -1.28 -12.93 11.51
N ILE A 70 -2.39 -12.49 10.93
CA ILE A 70 -2.43 -11.29 10.08
C ILE A 70 -2.03 -10.05 10.88
N LEU A 71 -2.52 -9.95 12.13
CA LEU A 71 -2.12 -8.89 13.04
C LEU A 71 -0.62 -8.95 13.34
N ALA A 72 -0.09 -10.13 13.64
CA ALA A 72 1.35 -10.28 13.90
C ALA A 72 2.21 -9.89 12.67
N ILE A 73 1.78 -10.28 11.46
CA ILE A 73 2.41 -9.86 10.19
C ILE A 73 2.38 -8.34 10.06
N TYR A 74 1.22 -7.73 10.28
CA TYR A 74 1.00 -6.30 10.18
C TYR A 74 1.87 -5.51 11.18
N GLU A 75 1.87 -5.92 12.47
CA GLU A 75 2.66 -5.31 13.53
C GLU A 75 4.17 -5.45 13.29
N ALA A 76 4.61 -6.62 12.82
CA ALA A 76 6.01 -6.86 12.46
C ALA A 76 6.42 -6.11 11.18
N ARG A 77 5.46 -5.67 10.37
CA ARG A 77 5.66 -5.15 9.01
C ARG A 77 6.49 -6.12 8.15
N ASP A 78 6.30 -7.41 8.39
CA ASP A 78 7.10 -8.49 7.82
C ASP A 78 6.26 -9.77 7.70
N MET A 79 6.59 -10.61 6.72
CA MET A 79 5.99 -11.93 6.53
C MET A 79 6.66 -13.01 7.39
N GLU A 80 7.77 -12.68 8.06
CA GLU A 80 8.48 -13.57 8.99
C GLU A 80 7.56 -14.33 9.98
N PRO A 81 6.53 -13.74 10.60
CA PRO A 81 5.62 -14.49 11.48
C PRO A 81 4.87 -15.63 10.77
N MET A 82 4.59 -15.48 9.47
CA MET A 82 4.06 -16.57 8.65
C MET A 82 5.14 -17.61 8.39
N ASP A 83 6.32 -17.15 7.99
CA ASP A 83 7.44 -17.98 7.63
C ASP A 83 7.83 -18.86 8.83
N GLU A 84 8.12 -18.32 10.00
CA GLU A 84 8.49 -19.10 11.20
C GLU A 84 7.47 -20.22 11.53
N LYS A 85 6.19 -19.94 11.32
CA LYS A 85 5.10 -20.85 11.67
C LYS A 85 4.78 -21.86 10.56
N TYR A 86 5.09 -21.56 9.30
CA TYR A 86 4.66 -22.34 8.13
C TYR A 86 5.75 -22.64 7.08
N LEU A 87 7.02 -22.23 7.30
CA LEU A 87 8.25 -22.46 6.49
C LEU A 87 8.54 -23.93 6.18
N MET A 88 7.95 -24.85 6.92
CA MET A 88 8.17 -26.29 6.74
C MET A 88 7.59 -26.88 5.46
N TRP A 89 6.97 -26.08 4.59
CA TRP A 89 6.28 -26.56 3.40
C TRP A 89 6.95 -25.99 2.13
N ASP A 90 7.86 -26.77 1.56
CA ASP A 90 8.71 -26.39 0.41
C ASP A 90 7.96 -26.00 -0.89
N SER A 91 6.62 -26.07 -0.93
CA SER A 91 5.81 -25.57 -2.07
C SER A 91 4.41 -25.12 -1.63
N TRP A 92 4.29 -23.88 -1.12
CA TRP A 92 3.00 -23.31 -0.69
C TRP A 92 1.98 -23.14 -1.82
N ALA A 93 2.45 -22.88 -3.04
CA ALA A 93 1.59 -22.65 -4.22
C ALA A 93 0.71 -23.86 -4.57
N ASP A 94 1.11 -25.07 -4.17
CA ASP A 94 0.47 -26.31 -4.58
C ASP A 94 -0.40 -26.96 -3.50
N ILE A 95 -0.68 -26.27 -2.39
CA ILE A 95 -1.47 -26.88 -1.31
C ILE A 95 -2.94 -26.58 -1.57
N PRO A 96 -3.71 -27.53 -2.17
CA PRO A 96 -5.08 -27.26 -2.61
C PRO A 96 -6.03 -27.05 -1.42
N LEU A 97 -5.53 -27.29 -0.19
CA LEU A 97 -6.26 -27.04 1.04
C LEU A 97 -6.52 -25.55 1.26
N PHE A 98 -5.58 -24.68 0.88
CA PHE A 98 -5.67 -23.25 1.16
C PHE A 98 -6.06 -22.45 -0.07
N ALA A 99 -5.72 -22.88 -1.28
CA ALA A 99 -6.14 -22.17 -2.49
C ALA A 99 -7.66 -21.91 -2.54
N GLY A 100 -8.03 -20.64 -2.56
CA GLY A 100 -9.39 -20.14 -2.49
C GLY A 100 -10.11 -20.50 -1.19
N PHE A 101 -9.42 -20.41 -0.05
CA PHE A 101 -9.89 -20.92 1.25
C PHE A 101 -11.33 -20.48 1.57
N PHE A 102 -11.64 -19.20 1.37
CA PHE A 102 -13.00 -18.64 1.47
C PHE A 102 -13.63 -18.27 0.12
N SER A 103 -12.86 -17.84 -0.88
CA SER A 103 -13.44 -17.40 -2.17
C SER A 103 -14.22 -18.52 -2.86
N ARG A 104 -13.62 -19.71 -2.99
CA ARG A 104 -14.26 -20.87 -3.65
C ARG A 104 -15.54 -21.35 -2.95
N PRO A 105 -15.57 -21.55 -1.62
CA PRO A 105 -16.82 -21.96 -0.97
C PRO A 105 -17.86 -20.84 -0.95
N LEU A 106 -17.48 -19.56 -0.90
CA LEU A 106 -18.43 -18.44 -1.04
C LEU A 106 -19.03 -18.39 -2.45
N GLU A 107 -18.22 -18.50 -3.51
CA GLU A 107 -18.69 -18.58 -4.90
C GLU A 107 -19.74 -19.67 -5.11
N LYS A 108 -19.53 -20.85 -4.51
CA LYS A 108 -20.51 -21.95 -4.55
C LYS A 108 -21.82 -21.60 -3.85
N ASN A 109 -21.75 -20.94 -2.69
CA ASN A 109 -22.94 -20.51 -1.96
C ASN A 109 -23.71 -19.42 -2.72
N TRP A 110 -23.01 -18.48 -3.35
CA TRP A 110 -23.60 -17.47 -4.22
C TRP A 110 -24.35 -18.07 -5.40
N ALA A 111 -23.71 -18.99 -6.11
CA ALA A 111 -24.32 -19.70 -7.23
C ALA A 111 -25.55 -20.53 -6.78
N ALA A 112 -25.46 -21.24 -5.66
CA ALA A 112 -26.56 -22.05 -5.14
C ALA A 112 -27.77 -21.21 -4.69
N ARG A 113 -27.53 -19.98 -4.26
CA ARG A 113 -28.57 -19.03 -3.79
C ARG A 113 -29.05 -18.07 -4.89
N GLU A 114 -28.52 -18.19 -6.11
CA GLU A 114 -28.80 -17.31 -7.24
C GLU A 114 -28.58 -15.81 -6.91
N VAL A 115 -27.56 -15.50 -6.10
CA VAL A 115 -27.16 -14.12 -5.79
C VAL A 115 -25.76 -13.80 -6.33
N SER A 116 -25.51 -12.53 -6.62
CA SER A 116 -24.17 -12.06 -6.98
C SER A 116 -23.28 -11.90 -5.74
N ALA A 117 -21.97 -12.09 -5.93
CA ALA A 117 -20.97 -11.68 -4.96
C ALA A 117 -21.05 -10.16 -4.69
N PRO A 118 -20.62 -9.70 -3.50
CA PRO A 118 -20.39 -8.28 -3.26
C PRO A 118 -19.55 -7.63 -4.37
N PRO A 119 -19.85 -6.38 -4.76
CA PRO A 119 -19.03 -5.66 -5.72
C PRO A 119 -17.59 -5.51 -5.21
N GLU A 120 -16.63 -5.49 -6.14
CA GLU A 120 -15.24 -5.17 -5.85
C GLU A 120 -15.07 -3.69 -5.47
N GLY A 121 -13.92 -3.33 -4.89
CA GLY A 121 -13.65 -1.96 -4.42
C GLY A 121 -14.44 -1.61 -3.16
N LEU A 122 -14.42 -0.36 -2.70
CA LEU A 122 -14.88 0.01 -1.33
C LEU A 122 -16.35 -0.29 -1.02
N ALA A 123 -17.20 -0.52 -2.04
CA ALA A 123 -18.62 -0.81 -1.86
C ALA A 123 -18.89 -2.07 -1.01
N HIS A 124 -17.93 -3.01 -0.90
CA HIS A 124 -18.06 -4.14 0.02
C HIS A 124 -18.03 -3.74 1.51
N LEU A 125 -17.47 -2.59 1.87
CA LEU A 125 -17.40 -2.14 3.27
C LEU A 125 -18.78 -1.80 3.85
N ASN A 126 -19.73 -1.45 3.00
CA ASN A 126 -21.12 -1.16 3.39
C ASN A 126 -21.83 -2.36 4.03
N TYR A 127 -21.25 -3.57 3.91
CA TYR A 127 -21.79 -4.75 4.57
C TYR A 127 -21.39 -4.86 6.05
N ILE A 128 -20.31 -4.21 6.49
CA ILE A 128 -19.84 -4.29 7.89
C ILE A 128 -19.89 -2.93 8.62
N LEU A 129 -19.92 -1.83 7.88
CA LEU A 129 -19.98 -0.49 8.47
C LEU A 129 -21.45 -0.06 8.57
N GLU A 130 -21.93 0.18 9.80
CA GLU A 130 -23.28 0.70 10.08
C GLU A 130 -23.48 2.11 9.54
N THR A 131 -22.40 2.90 9.55
CA THR A 131 -22.35 4.24 8.98
C THR A 131 -21.10 4.35 8.12
N VAL A 132 -21.30 4.51 6.81
CA VAL A 132 -20.26 4.97 5.91
C VAL A 132 -20.39 6.48 5.90
N PRO A 133 -19.36 7.25 6.31
CA PRO A 133 -19.42 8.70 6.27
C PRO A 133 -19.90 9.16 4.89
N GLU A 134 -20.98 9.95 4.82
CA GLU A 134 -21.58 10.43 3.56
C GLU A 134 -20.55 11.17 2.68
N ASP A 135 -19.50 11.69 3.31
CA ASP A 135 -18.40 12.42 2.68
C ASP A 135 -17.42 11.51 1.92
N LEU A 136 -17.47 10.18 2.05
CA LEU A 136 -16.62 9.28 1.26
C LEU A 136 -16.97 9.30 -0.23
N ASP A 137 -18.23 9.55 -0.58
CA ASP A 137 -18.71 9.60 -1.97
C ASP A 137 -18.51 11.00 -2.60
N ALA A 138 -18.54 12.07 -1.81
CA ALA A 138 -18.47 13.46 -2.30
C ALA A 138 -17.14 13.83 -3.00
N TYR A 139 -16.07 13.05 -2.80
CA TYR A 139 -14.73 13.33 -3.34
C TYR A 139 -14.33 12.45 -4.55
N THR A 140 -15.27 11.69 -5.12
CA THR A 140 -15.07 10.88 -6.33
C THR A 140 -14.89 11.67 -7.64
N GLN A 141 -14.95 13.01 -7.62
CA GLN A 141 -14.96 13.85 -8.83
C GLN A 141 -13.65 14.57 -9.20
N VAL A 142 -12.56 14.42 -8.46
CA VAL A 142 -11.27 15.02 -8.86
C VAL A 142 -10.42 13.94 -9.53
N GLY A 143 -10.31 14.02 -10.85
CA GLY A 143 -9.74 12.97 -11.69
C GLY A 143 -8.23 13.07 -11.89
N SER A 144 -7.55 11.93 -11.74
CA SER A 144 -6.26 11.64 -12.36
C SER A 144 -6.31 10.26 -13.02
N ALA A 145 -5.93 10.20 -14.30
CA ALA A 145 -6.11 9.06 -15.20
C ALA A 145 -5.04 7.94 -15.05
N THR A 146 -4.24 7.94 -13.99
CA THR A 146 -3.05 7.07 -13.89
C THR A 146 -3.17 5.92 -12.90
N TYR A 147 -4.14 5.94 -11.98
CA TYR A 147 -4.43 4.82 -11.09
C TYR A 147 -5.94 4.54 -11.13
N PRO A 148 -6.37 3.28 -11.35
CA PRO A 148 -7.80 2.96 -11.41
C PRO A 148 -8.47 3.39 -10.09
N GLN A 149 -9.50 4.20 -10.23
CA GLN A 149 -10.32 4.79 -9.16
C GLN A 149 -10.85 3.70 -8.21
N GLN A 150 -10.05 3.34 -7.21
CA GLN A 150 -10.54 2.76 -5.97
C GLN A 150 -10.92 3.95 -5.10
N GLY A 151 -12.17 3.99 -4.64
CA GLY A 151 -12.80 5.18 -4.03
C GLY A 151 -11.87 6.03 -3.15
N SER A 152 -12.03 7.34 -3.24
CA SER A 152 -11.16 8.38 -2.67
C SER A 152 -10.78 8.10 -1.22
N ARG A 153 -9.65 7.41 -1.02
CA ARG A 153 -9.02 7.29 0.29
C ARG A 153 -8.53 8.68 0.67
N LEU A 154 -9.17 9.25 1.68
CA LEU A 154 -8.63 10.41 2.37
C LEU A 154 -7.48 9.93 3.25
N TRP A 155 -6.37 10.60 3.11
CA TRP A 155 -5.15 10.34 3.85
C TRP A 155 -4.97 11.44 4.87
N THR A 156 -4.85 11.05 6.12
CA THR A 156 -4.55 11.94 7.24
C THR A 156 -3.20 11.53 7.81
N SER A 157 -2.61 12.37 8.66
CA SER A 157 -1.38 12.02 9.37
C SER A 157 -1.44 10.67 10.10
N ALA A 158 -2.63 10.25 10.55
CA ALA A 158 -2.85 8.94 11.18
C ALA A 158 -2.83 7.75 10.20
N THR A 159 -2.98 7.99 8.89
CA THR A 159 -3.03 6.93 7.87
C THR A 159 -1.92 7.02 6.83
N TRP A 160 -1.04 8.02 6.90
CA TRP A 160 0.09 8.16 5.98
C TRP A 160 1.06 7.00 6.02
N GLU A 161 1.18 6.32 7.17
CA GLU A 161 2.01 5.11 7.24
C GLU A 161 1.49 4.01 6.32
N HIS A 162 0.22 4.04 5.92
CA HIS A 162 -0.35 3.06 5.00
C HIS A 162 -0.19 3.41 3.52
N LEU A 163 0.38 4.58 3.22
CA LEU A 163 0.62 4.99 1.85
C LEU A 163 1.68 4.11 1.20
N TYR A 164 1.37 3.70 -0.03
CA TYR A 164 2.35 3.13 -0.93
C TYR A 164 2.72 4.19 -1.95
N LEU A 165 3.90 4.77 -1.79
CA LEU A 165 4.47 5.77 -2.69
C LEU A 165 5.93 5.40 -2.94
N ASP A 166 6.39 5.56 -4.17
CA ASP A 166 7.81 5.53 -4.52
C ASP A 166 8.28 6.98 -4.63
N PRO A 167 8.95 7.57 -3.61
CA PRO A 167 9.27 9.00 -3.60
C PRO A 167 10.02 9.49 -4.86
N PRO A 168 10.97 8.74 -5.44
CA PRO A 168 11.51 9.01 -6.77
C PRO A 168 10.48 9.36 -7.85
N ASP A 169 9.31 8.70 -7.89
CA ASP A 169 8.25 8.97 -8.89
C ASP A 169 7.59 10.35 -8.71
N PHE A 170 7.75 10.95 -7.53
CA PHE A 170 7.26 12.29 -7.22
C PHE A 170 8.31 13.38 -7.43
N LEU A 171 9.55 13.03 -7.78
CA LEU A 171 10.54 14.04 -8.15
C LEU A 171 10.08 14.81 -9.40
N ARG A 172 10.14 16.15 -9.33
CA ARG A 172 9.61 17.05 -10.37
C ARG A 172 10.37 16.90 -11.69
N GLY A 173 9.65 17.03 -12.81
CA GLY A 173 10.24 17.06 -14.16
C GLY A 173 10.95 15.75 -14.50
N ARG A 174 12.26 15.84 -14.76
CA ARG A 174 13.14 14.72 -15.10
C ARG A 174 14.05 14.28 -13.95
N LEU A 175 13.86 14.81 -12.74
CA LEU A 175 14.69 14.48 -11.59
C LEU A 175 14.62 13.00 -11.19
N SER A 176 13.51 12.31 -11.45
CA SER A 176 13.40 10.85 -11.24
C SER A 176 14.39 10.04 -12.09
N PHE A 177 14.89 10.60 -13.20
CA PHE A 177 15.93 10.02 -14.04
C PHE A 177 17.34 10.53 -13.69
N ASN A 178 17.46 11.51 -12.80
CA ASN A 178 18.75 12.00 -12.32
C ASN A 178 19.24 11.10 -11.19
N ARG A 179 20.02 10.08 -11.56
CA ARG A 179 20.56 9.08 -10.64
C ARG A 179 21.25 9.70 -9.42
N LEU A 180 21.97 10.81 -9.55
CA LEU A 180 22.62 11.45 -8.40
C LEU A 180 21.58 11.90 -7.36
N GLU A 181 20.51 12.55 -7.80
CA GLU A 181 19.47 13.05 -6.91
C GLU A 181 18.59 11.91 -6.38
N THR A 182 18.29 10.90 -7.20
CA THR A 182 17.56 9.70 -6.76
C THR A 182 18.35 8.90 -5.72
N ASP A 183 19.65 8.67 -5.93
CA ASP A 183 20.51 7.96 -4.99
C ASP A 183 20.64 8.76 -3.67
N THR A 184 20.74 10.09 -3.76
CA THR A 184 20.78 10.98 -2.59
C THR A 184 19.46 10.96 -1.82
N LEU A 185 18.31 11.03 -2.51
CA LEU A 185 16.99 10.91 -1.91
C LEU A 185 16.85 9.58 -1.16
N ASN A 186 17.19 8.47 -1.80
CA ASN A 186 17.14 7.14 -1.19
C ASN A 186 18.09 7.02 0.02
N THR A 187 19.21 7.74 0.01
CA THR A 187 20.12 7.79 1.16
C THR A 187 19.47 8.49 2.35
N PHE A 188 18.82 9.63 2.14
CA PHE A 188 18.12 10.35 3.22
C PHE A 188 16.89 9.59 3.75
N LEU A 189 16.16 8.91 2.88
CA LEU A 189 15.02 8.07 3.30
C LEU A 189 15.48 6.77 3.97
N GLY A 190 16.73 6.37 3.76
CA GLY A 190 17.37 5.19 4.34
C GLY A 190 16.98 3.86 3.67
N PRO A 191 17.67 2.76 4.01
CA PRO A 191 17.39 1.42 3.48
C PRO A 191 16.05 0.84 3.95
N HIS A 192 15.39 1.49 4.92
CA HIS A 192 14.07 1.15 5.44
C HIS A 192 13.00 2.18 5.03
N ALA A 193 13.14 2.77 3.84
CA ALA A 193 12.24 3.77 3.27
C ALA A 193 10.79 3.28 2.99
N TRP A 194 10.30 2.31 3.76
CA TRP A 194 9.00 1.67 3.58
C TRP A 194 8.45 1.28 4.95
N PRO A 195 7.19 1.59 5.32
CA PRO A 195 6.34 2.75 5.04
C PRO A 195 6.52 3.90 6.04
N THR A 196 7.22 3.67 7.16
CA THR A 196 7.40 4.69 8.23
C THR A 196 8.02 5.96 7.67
N SER A 197 8.95 5.83 6.73
CA SER A 197 9.62 6.95 6.08
C SER A 197 8.69 7.81 5.22
N ILE A 198 7.54 7.32 4.76
CA ILE A 198 6.61 8.12 3.95
C ILE A 198 5.82 9.05 4.84
N ALA A 199 5.31 8.56 5.97
CA ALA A 199 4.67 9.41 6.97
C ALA A 199 5.65 10.48 7.48
N ASP A 200 6.88 10.05 7.83
CA ASP A 200 7.93 10.96 8.27
C ASP A 200 8.35 11.96 7.18
N LEU A 201 8.43 11.52 5.92
CA LEU A 201 8.70 12.39 4.78
C LEU A 201 7.63 13.47 4.65
N ILE A 202 6.34 13.08 4.62
CA ILE A 202 5.25 14.03 4.46
C ILE A 202 5.23 15.01 5.65
N ALA A 203 5.37 14.52 6.89
CA ALA A 203 5.47 15.37 8.07
C ALA A 203 6.65 16.36 7.95
N SER A 204 7.83 15.89 7.54
CA SER A 204 8.99 16.76 7.36
C SER A 204 8.85 17.78 6.22
N ILE A 205 8.03 17.50 5.20
CA ILE A 205 7.68 18.51 4.18
C ILE A 205 6.89 19.66 4.80
N TYR A 206 5.94 19.36 5.69
CA TYR A 206 5.18 20.39 6.43
C TYR A 206 6.07 21.18 7.40
N ASP A 207 7.00 20.52 8.08
CA ASP A 207 7.81 21.14 9.13
C ASP A 207 9.02 21.92 8.59
N ASP A 208 9.70 21.41 7.56
CA ASP A 208 11.02 21.92 7.15
C ASP A 208 10.96 22.91 5.97
N ILE A 209 9.86 22.91 5.21
CA ILE A 209 9.78 23.62 3.93
C ILE A 209 8.59 24.58 3.93
N GLU A 210 8.84 25.80 3.46
CA GLU A 210 7.75 26.73 3.16
C GLU A 210 6.92 26.19 2.01
N LEU A 211 5.65 25.88 2.30
CA LEU A 211 4.75 25.36 1.28
C LEU A 211 4.50 26.41 0.19
N GLN A 212 4.43 25.94 -1.05
CA GLN A 212 4.08 26.75 -2.20
C GLN A 212 2.71 27.41 -1.99
N PRO A 213 2.46 28.59 -2.60
CA PRO A 213 1.24 29.37 -2.34
C PRO A 213 -0.08 28.62 -2.52
N GLU A 214 -0.12 27.62 -3.39
CA GLU A 214 -1.32 26.78 -3.59
C GLU A 214 -1.63 25.82 -2.42
N PHE A 215 -0.67 25.61 -1.51
CA PHE A 215 -0.80 24.81 -0.30
C PHE A 215 -0.59 25.64 0.98
N SER A 216 -0.54 26.97 0.90
CA SER A 216 -0.20 27.83 2.06
C SER A 216 -1.14 27.67 3.25
N ASP A 217 -2.40 27.33 2.99
CA ASP A 217 -3.42 27.13 4.01
C ASP A 217 -3.55 25.66 4.44
N SER A 218 -2.83 24.75 3.78
CA SER A 218 -2.85 23.32 4.10
C SER A 218 -2.11 23.07 5.40
N LYS A 219 -2.70 22.21 6.23
CA LYS A 219 -2.14 21.77 7.51
C LYS A 219 -1.91 20.27 7.51
N MET A 220 -1.03 19.83 8.39
CA MET A 220 -0.70 18.42 8.56
C MET A 220 -1.92 17.58 8.98
N GLU A 221 -2.91 18.19 9.65
CA GLU A 221 -4.13 17.52 10.10
C GLU A 221 -5.20 17.43 9.00
N ASP A 222 -5.02 18.13 7.87
CA ASP A 222 -6.00 18.12 6.79
C ASP A 222 -6.05 16.74 6.12
N ALA A 223 -7.26 16.30 5.79
CA ALA A 223 -7.48 15.08 5.04
C ALA A 223 -7.28 15.36 3.54
N LEU A 224 -6.28 14.70 2.92
CA LEU A 224 -5.98 14.87 1.50
C LEU A 224 -6.37 13.62 0.71
N CYS A 225 -6.99 13.77 -0.46
CA CYS A 225 -7.10 12.66 -1.38
C CYS A 225 -5.73 12.28 -1.96
N GLY A 226 -5.60 11.09 -2.54
CA GLY A 226 -4.35 10.61 -3.13
C GLY A 226 -3.74 11.57 -4.16
N ASP A 227 -4.58 12.22 -4.99
CA ASP A 227 -4.11 13.18 -6.00
C ASP A 227 -3.57 14.47 -5.37
N CYS A 228 -4.29 15.03 -4.38
CA CYS A 228 -3.86 16.22 -3.66
C CYS A 228 -2.56 15.95 -2.90
N LEU A 229 -2.45 14.80 -2.23
CA LEU A 229 -1.24 14.42 -1.52
C LEU A 229 -0.07 14.17 -2.48
N GLY A 230 -0.30 13.48 -3.59
CA GLY A 230 0.71 13.28 -4.62
C GLY A 230 1.20 14.60 -5.23
N LYS A 231 0.29 15.56 -5.42
CA LYS A 231 0.65 16.91 -5.86
C LYS A 231 1.48 17.65 -4.81
N LEU A 232 1.07 17.61 -3.54
CA LEU A 232 1.83 18.19 -2.42
C LEU A 232 3.26 17.65 -2.42
N ILE A 233 3.44 16.33 -2.44
CA ILE A 233 4.77 15.72 -2.44
C ILE A 233 5.55 16.16 -3.68
N ARG A 234 4.96 16.12 -4.88
CA ARG A 234 5.66 16.49 -6.12
C ARG A 234 6.18 17.93 -6.14
N GLU A 235 5.40 18.86 -5.63
CA GLU A 235 5.76 20.28 -5.62
C GLU A 235 6.80 20.62 -4.56
N HIS A 236 7.00 19.78 -3.53
CA HIS A 236 7.89 20.10 -2.41
C HIS A 236 9.07 19.14 -2.23
N LEU A 237 9.02 17.91 -2.76
CA LEU A 237 10.04 16.90 -2.51
C LEU A 237 11.45 17.34 -2.97
N HIS A 238 11.54 18.04 -4.11
CA HIS A 238 12.81 18.56 -4.60
C HIS A 238 13.36 19.71 -3.74
N LEU A 239 12.49 20.53 -3.14
CA LEU A 239 12.86 21.59 -2.21
C LEU A 239 13.30 21.00 -0.87
N TRP A 240 12.57 20.00 -0.38
CA TRP A 240 12.93 19.21 0.79
C TRP A 240 14.31 18.58 0.62
N LEU A 241 14.55 17.92 -0.52
CA LEU A 241 15.84 17.30 -0.82
C LEU A 241 16.97 18.32 -0.87
N LEU A 242 16.74 19.47 -1.50
CA LEU A 242 17.70 20.58 -1.53
C LEU A 242 18.06 21.02 -0.11
N ARG A 243 17.05 21.22 0.75
CA ARG A 243 17.25 21.61 2.14
C ARG A 243 18.07 20.58 2.90
N ARG A 244 17.73 19.29 2.80
CA ARG A 244 18.47 18.20 3.45
C ARG A 244 19.93 18.15 3.03
N LYS A 245 20.23 18.33 1.74
CA LYS A 245 21.62 18.40 1.24
C LYS A 245 22.35 19.59 1.86
N VAL A 246 21.75 20.77 1.86
CA VAL A 246 22.35 21.99 2.43
C VAL A 246 22.61 21.84 3.93
N ASP A 247 21.67 21.26 4.67
CA ASP A 247 21.81 21.00 6.10
C ASP A 247 22.92 19.98 6.40
N ASP A 248 23.20 19.04 5.48
CA ASP A 248 24.35 18.12 5.52
C ASP A 248 25.66 18.74 5.00
N GLY A 249 25.69 20.06 4.83
CA GLY A 249 26.88 20.82 4.44
C GLY A 249 27.17 20.85 2.93
N TRP A 250 26.26 20.38 2.10
CA TRP A 250 26.39 20.52 0.64
C TRP A 250 26.23 21.99 0.23
N VAL A 251 27.16 22.49 -0.57
CA VAL A 251 27.08 23.82 -1.18
C VAL A 251 26.56 23.67 -2.60
N PRO A 252 25.35 24.20 -2.92
CA PRO A 252 24.81 24.10 -4.27
C PRO A 252 25.74 24.78 -5.29
N PRO A 253 26.10 24.12 -6.41
CA PRO A 253 26.72 24.79 -7.53
C PRO A 253 25.70 25.72 -8.21
N GLU A 254 26.13 26.44 -9.25
CA GLU A 254 25.23 27.29 -10.04
C GLU A 254 24.06 26.48 -10.60
N ASP A 255 22.86 27.08 -10.56
CA ASP A 255 21.63 26.49 -11.08
C ASP A 255 21.73 26.17 -12.58
N CYS A 256 21.21 25.00 -12.96
CA CYS A 256 20.98 24.66 -14.35
C CYS A 256 19.87 25.55 -14.91
N TRP A 257 20.06 26.11 -16.10
CA TRP A 257 19.00 26.89 -16.77
C TRP A 257 17.72 26.09 -17.01
N TYR A 258 17.84 24.77 -17.22
CA TYR A 258 16.71 23.87 -17.38
C TYR A 258 16.20 23.30 -16.06
N GLY A 259 16.86 23.57 -14.93
CA GLY A 259 16.46 23.11 -13.60
C GLY A 259 16.14 21.61 -13.54
N TYR A 260 15.03 21.28 -12.89
CA TYR A 260 14.53 19.91 -12.80
C TYR A 260 14.06 19.31 -14.15
N ASP A 261 13.90 20.10 -15.21
CA ASP A 261 13.52 19.64 -16.56
C ASP A 261 14.74 19.31 -17.45
N CYS A 262 15.96 19.48 -16.92
CA CYS A 262 17.19 19.20 -17.64
C CYS A 262 17.26 17.73 -18.10
N ASN A 263 17.76 17.51 -19.32
CA ASN A 263 17.91 16.19 -19.93
C ASN A 263 19.37 15.84 -20.27
N THR A 264 20.34 16.58 -19.74
CA THR A 264 21.75 16.49 -20.14
C THR A 264 22.62 15.88 -19.03
N GLN A 265 23.83 15.42 -19.39
CA GLN A 265 24.72 14.66 -18.51
C GLN A 265 25.61 15.51 -17.59
N HIS A 266 25.22 16.75 -17.23
CA HIS A 266 26.02 17.61 -16.35
C HIS A 266 25.51 17.63 -14.89
N ALA A 267 24.85 16.56 -14.46
CA ALA A 267 24.25 16.40 -13.13
C ALA A 267 25.21 16.73 -11.98
N THR A 268 26.52 16.53 -12.16
CA THR A 268 27.55 16.73 -11.12
C THR A 268 28.08 18.17 -11.02
N SER A 269 27.84 19.04 -12.01
CA SER A 269 28.44 20.38 -12.06
C SER A 269 27.44 21.53 -11.94
N LYS A 270 26.14 21.24 -11.93
CA LYS A 270 25.06 22.24 -11.84
C LYS A 270 23.97 21.73 -10.91
N ASN A 271 23.28 22.65 -10.24
CA ASN A 271 22.15 22.32 -9.40
C ASN A 271 20.92 22.07 -10.28
N HIS A 272 20.22 20.96 -10.05
CA HIS A 272 18.99 20.59 -10.75
C HIS A 272 17.76 20.64 -9.85
N LEU A 273 17.93 20.85 -8.54
CA LEU A 273 16.85 21.01 -7.57
C LEU A 273 16.33 22.45 -7.57
N CYS A 274 16.19 23.04 -8.75
CA CYS A 274 15.80 24.43 -8.98
C CYS A 274 14.78 24.51 -10.13
N ALA A 275 13.99 25.58 -10.16
CA ALA A 275 13.06 25.83 -11.25
C ALA A 275 13.80 26.15 -12.56
N PRO A 276 13.28 25.73 -13.73
CA PRO A 276 13.78 26.17 -15.02
C PRO A 276 13.67 27.69 -15.18
N THR A 277 14.67 28.30 -15.81
CA THR A 277 14.74 29.74 -16.09
C THR A 277 14.82 30.05 -17.59
N LYS A 278 14.88 29.02 -18.44
CA LYS A 278 14.90 29.12 -19.91
C LYS A 278 14.01 28.08 -20.57
#